data_AF-A0A431ICR0-F1
#
_entry.id   AF-A0A431ICR0-F1
#
_cell.length_a   1.000
_cell.length_b   1.000
_cell.length_c   1.000
_cell.angle_alpha   90.00
_cell.angle_beta   90.00
_cell.angle_gamma   90.00
#
_symmetry.space_group_name_H-M   'P 1'
#
loop_
_entity.id
_entity.type
_entity.pdbx_description
1 polymer ?
#
loop_
_entity_poly.entity_id
_entity_poly.type
_entity_poly.pdbx_seq_one_letter_code
_entity_poly.pdbx_strand_id
1 'polypeptide(L)'
;MSGCRRPCRRGDGANGSSWEQLSARARTQAGFSLTESLAAILLVTLVIMGIAAGILTTVRATRTVAQTQKSEAALSDATEVLKARPYQRCAHLSTYGTIPDVTVTTVEYLQAGAAGEQFAPTCDPATDTAQRITIVVGGRSADVVKRDPTAVTP
;
A
#
# COMPACT_ATOMS: atom_id res chain seq x y z
N MET A 1 32.58 -37.98 96.87
CA MET A 1 32.42 -37.49 98.26
C MET A 1 31.76 -36.13 98.21
N SER A 2 30.60 -36.02 98.86
CA SER A 2 30.03 -34.85 99.53
C SER A 2 30.03 -33.45 98.88
N GLY A 3 28.84 -32.86 98.75
CA GLY A 3 28.59 -31.59 99.42
C GLY A 3 28.03 -30.44 98.58
N CYS A 4 26.72 -30.26 98.66
CA CYS A 4 25.87 -29.09 98.35
C CYS A 4 26.51 -27.69 98.36
N ARG A 5 25.99 -26.77 97.53
CA ARG A 5 25.35 -25.51 97.99
C ARG A 5 24.74 -24.66 96.85
N ARG A 6 23.44 -24.36 97.04
CA ARG A 6 22.70 -23.10 96.77
C ARG A 6 21.63 -23.08 95.64
N PRO A 7 20.57 -22.27 95.85
CA PRO A 7 19.18 -22.73 95.72
C PRO A 7 18.45 -22.22 94.48
N CYS A 8 17.39 -22.94 94.14
CA CYS A 8 16.36 -22.57 93.19
C CYS A 8 15.72 -21.23 93.57
N ARG A 9 15.95 -20.17 92.80
CA ARG A 9 15.08 -18.99 92.80
C ARG A 9 14.13 -19.12 91.61
N ARG A 10 12.91 -19.57 91.92
CA ARG A 10 11.75 -19.64 91.03
C ARG A 10 11.42 -18.22 90.57
N GLY A 11 11.79 -17.90 89.34
CA GLY A 11 11.24 -16.79 88.58
C GLY A 11 10.34 -17.39 87.50
N ASP A 12 9.04 -17.46 87.79
CA ASP A 12 8.03 -17.68 86.76
C ASP A 12 8.04 -16.45 85.84
N GLY A 13 8.43 -16.64 84.58
CA GLY A 13 8.65 -15.52 83.66
C GLY A 13 8.84 -15.97 82.23
N ALA A 14 7.73 -16.41 81.62
CA ALA A 14 7.42 -16.36 80.19
C ALA A 14 8.41 -16.97 79.18
N ASN A 15 8.00 -18.13 78.66
CA ASN A 15 8.24 -18.62 77.31
C ASN A 15 8.41 -17.52 76.26
N GLY A 16 9.43 -17.62 75.42
CA GLY A 16 9.52 -16.85 74.18
C GLY A 16 10.89 -16.92 73.53
N SER A 17 11.18 -18.04 72.86
CA SER A 17 12.34 -18.23 72.00
C SER A 17 12.43 -17.13 70.92
N SER A 18 13.40 -16.24 71.11
CA SER A 18 13.79 -15.15 70.20
C SER A 18 14.54 -15.68 68.97
N TRP A 19 13.87 -16.46 68.13
CA TRP A 19 14.42 -16.92 66.84
C TRP A 19 13.45 -16.79 65.66
N GLU A 20 12.25 -16.22 65.87
CA GLU A 20 11.26 -15.99 64.81
C GLU A 20 11.09 -14.50 64.47
N GLN A 21 12.20 -13.78 64.31
CA GLN A 21 12.20 -12.45 63.66
C GLN A 21 12.85 -12.48 62.27
N LEU A 22 12.69 -13.58 61.56
CA LEU A 22 12.51 -13.52 60.11
C LEU A 22 11.05 -13.18 59.84
N SER A 23 10.62 -12.00 60.31
CA SER A 23 9.39 -11.38 59.81
C SER A 23 9.58 -11.25 58.31
N ALA A 24 8.88 -12.16 57.63
CA ALA A 24 8.81 -12.27 56.20
C ALA A 24 8.83 -10.86 55.62
N ARG A 25 9.88 -10.55 54.85
CA ARG A 25 9.86 -9.45 53.89
C ARG A 25 8.50 -9.57 53.22
N ALA A 26 7.60 -8.65 53.54
CA ALA A 26 6.26 -8.65 52.99
C ALA A 26 6.48 -8.62 51.49
N ARG A 27 6.37 -9.79 50.86
CA ARG A 27 6.19 -9.85 49.43
C ARG A 27 4.82 -9.21 49.28
N THR A 28 4.83 -7.92 48.98
CA THR A 28 3.75 -7.32 48.21
C THR A 28 3.75 -8.06 46.88
N GLN A 29 3.24 -9.29 46.90
CA GLN A 29 2.60 -9.87 45.74
C GLN A 29 1.37 -8.98 45.59
N ALA A 30 1.57 -7.84 44.92
CA ALA A 30 0.49 -7.08 44.33
C ALA A 30 -0.12 -8.03 43.31
N GLY A 31 -1.05 -8.87 43.79
CA GLY A 31 -1.82 -9.75 42.97
C GLY A 31 -2.58 -8.86 42.01
N PHE A 32 -2.33 -9.05 40.71
CA PHE A 32 -3.01 -8.36 39.63
C PHE A 32 -4.51 -8.33 39.96
N SER A 33 -5.06 -7.13 40.15
CA SER A 33 -6.50 -7.02 40.39
C SER A 33 -7.23 -7.57 39.18
N LEU A 34 -8.36 -8.28 39.35
CA LEU A 34 -9.20 -8.74 38.22
C LEU A 34 -9.52 -7.60 37.24
N THR A 35 -9.62 -6.36 37.73
CA THR A 35 -9.82 -5.16 36.92
C THR A 35 -8.59 -4.79 36.09
N GLU A 36 -7.39 -5.00 36.62
CA GLU A 36 -6.11 -4.80 35.92
C GLU A 36 -5.91 -5.86 34.83
N SER A 37 -6.29 -7.11 35.12
CA SER A 37 -6.41 -8.21 34.15
C SER A 37 -7.28 -7.85 32.96
N LEU A 38 -8.50 -7.36 33.25
CA LEU A 38 -9.46 -6.98 32.22
C LEU A 38 -8.96 -5.78 31.41
N ALA A 39 -8.39 -4.77 32.07
CA ALA A 39 -7.81 -3.62 31.40
C ALA A 39 -6.65 -4.02 30.48
N ALA A 40 -5.76 -4.90 30.93
CA ALA A 40 -4.64 -5.40 30.11
C ALA A 40 -5.13 -6.17 28.87
N ILE A 41 -6.12 -7.06 29.02
CA ILE A 41 -6.70 -7.80 27.90
C ILE A 41 -7.37 -6.86 26.90
N LEU A 42 -8.10 -5.84 27.37
CA LEU A 42 -8.72 -4.84 26.50
C LEU A 42 -7.67 -4.04 25.72
N LEU A 43 -6.59 -3.61 26.37
CA LEU A 43 -5.51 -2.89 25.68
C LEU A 43 -4.82 -3.77 24.63
N VAL A 44 -4.52 -5.02 24.96
CA VAL A 44 -3.87 -5.96 24.03
C VAL A 44 -4.77 -6.25 22.82
N THR A 45 -6.07 -6.48 23.04
CA THR A 45 -7.01 -6.73 21.94
C THR A 45 -7.17 -5.52 21.02
N LEU A 46 -7.23 -4.30 21.57
CA LEU A 46 -7.24 -3.06 20.77
C LEU A 46 -5.96 -2.88 19.95
N VAL A 47 -4.79 -3.16 20.54
CA VAL A 47 -3.50 -3.08 19.83
C VAL A 47 -3.45 -4.10 18.69
N ILE A 48 -3.84 -5.36 18.94
CA ILE A 48 -3.86 -6.42 17.92
C ILE A 48 -4.82 -6.05 16.78
N MET A 49 -6.03 -5.57 17.10
CA MET A 49 -6.97 -5.11 16.07
C MET A 49 -6.43 -3.91 15.28
N GLY A 50 -5.79 -2.95 15.94
CA GLY A 50 -5.16 -1.80 15.29
C GLY A 50 -4.05 -2.22 14.32
N ILE A 51 -3.20 -3.17 14.71
CA ILE A 51 -2.13 -3.71 13.85
C ILE A 51 -2.73 -4.47 12.67
N ALA A 52 -3.71 -5.36 12.91
CA ALA A 52 -4.36 -6.11 11.85
C ALA A 52 -5.04 -5.18 10.81
N ALA A 53 -5.75 -4.16 11.30
CA ALA A 53 -6.34 -3.14 10.45
C ALA A 53 -5.27 -2.35 9.67
N GLY A 54 -4.17 -1.97 10.33
CA GLY A 54 -3.02 -1.30 9.70
C GLY A 54 -2.34 -2.12 8.61
N ILE A 55 -2.19 -3.43 8.80
CA ILE A 55 -1.65 -4.33 7.78
C ILE A 55 -2.62 -4.44 6.59
N LEU A 56 -3.92 -4.57 6.85
CA LEU A 56 -4.92 -4.64 5.79
C LEU A 56 -5.00 -3.35 4.96
N THR A 57 -4.91 -2.19 5.60
CA THR A 57 -4.92 -0.90 4.89
C THR A 57 -3.65 -0.69 4.08
N THR A 58 -2.49 -1.00 4.63
CA THR A 58 -1.21 -0.91 3.90
C THR A 58 -1.18 -1.87 2.72
N VAL A 59 -1.60 -3.13 2.86
CA VAL A 59 -1.68 -4.08 1.74
C VAL A 59 -2.63 -3.59 0.65
N ARG A 60 -3.79 -3.05 1.01
CA ARG A 60 -4.72 -2.47 0.02
C ARG A 60 -4.11 -1.29 -0.70
N ALA A 61 -3.49 -0.37 0.05
CA ALA A 61 -2.81 0.78 -0.53
C ALA A 61 -1.66 0.35 -1.47
N THR A 62 -0.82 -0.60 -1.06
CA THR A 62 0.26 -1.15 -1.88
C THR A 62 -0.28 -1.80 -3.15
N ARG A 63 -1.36 -2.58 -3.08
CA ARG A 63 -1.98 -3.19 -4.26
C ARG A 63 -2.52 -2.14 -5.23
N THR A 64 -3.17 -1.10 -4.73
CA THR A 64 -3.68 0.00 -5.55
C THR A 64 -2.53 0.74 -6.24
N VAL A 65 -1.49 1.11 -5.49
CA VAL A 65 -0.32 1.82 -6.05
C VAL A 65 0.43 0.95 -7.06
N ALA A 66 0.63 -0.33 -6.76
CA ALA A 66 1.27 -1.26 -7.68
C ALA A 66 0.48 -1.44 -8.99
N GLN A 67 -0.87 -1.50 -8.91
CA GLN A 67 -1.74 -1.52 -10.09
C GLN A 67 -1.62 -0.23 -10.90
N THR A 68 -1.64 0.93 -10.25
CA THR A 68 -1.50 2.23 -10.90
C THR A 68 -0.15 2.34 -11.62
N GLN A 69 0.95 2.03 -10.95
CA GLN A 69 2.29 2.04 -11.54
C GLN A 69 2.42 1.08 -12.72
N LYS A 70 1.85 -0.14 -12.60
CA LYS A 70 1.84 -1.10 -13.70
C LYS A 70 1.07 -0.56 -14.92
N SER A 71 -0.08 0.07 -14.69
CA SER A 71 -0.88 0.66 -15.77
C SER A 71 -0.17 1.84 -16.45
N GLU A 72 0.55 2.66 -15.69
CA GLU A 72 1.31 3.80 -16.22
C GLU A 72 2.51 3.34 -17.05
N ALA A 73 3.23 2.34 -16.55
CA ALA A 73 4.35 1.75 -17.28
C ALA A 73 3.86 1.11 -18.60
N ALA A 74 2.76 0.36 -18.55
CA ALA A 74 2.17 -0.25 -19.75
C ALA A 74 1.66 0.80 -20.74
N LEU A 75 1.03 1.88 -20.24
CA LEU A 75 0.59 2.99 -21.09
C LEU A 75 1.79 3.69 -21.76
N SER A 76 2.85 3.95 -21.00
CA SER A 76 4.07 4.56 -21.52
C SER A 76 4.69 3.69 -22.61
N ASP A 77 4.86 2.39 -22.36
CA ASP A 77 5.43 1.45 -23.33
C ASP A 77 4.57 1.36 -24.60
N ALA A 78 3.24 1.26 -24.43
CA ALA A 78 2.29 1.28 -25.54
C ALA A 78 2.40 2.55 -26.40
N THR A 79 2.51 3.71 -25.75
CA THR A 79 2.70 4.98 -26.48
C THR A 79 4.01 5.01 -27.25
N GLU A 80 5.10 4.49 -26.69
CA GLU A 80 6.40 4.42 -27.37
C GLU A 80 6.39 3.43 -28.54
N VAL A 81 5.81 2.24 -28.35
CA VAL A 81 5.63 1.27 -29.44
C VAL A 81 4.79 1.87 -30.57
N LEU A 82 3.71 2.58 -30.24
CA LEU A 82 2.91 3.26 -31.25
C LEU A 82 3.72 4.33 -31.95
N LYS A 83 4.40 5.23 -31.24
CA LYS A 83 5.25 6.28 -31.83
C LYS A 83 6.31 5.72 -32.77
N ALA A 84 6.97 4.62 -32.38
CA ALA A 84 8.05 3.99 -33.15
C ALA A 84 7.60 3.40 -34.48
N ARG A 85 6.30 3.05 -34.64
CA ARG A 85 5.79 2.58 -35.94
C ARG A 85 5.95 3.68 -37.01
N PRO A 86 6.05 3.34 -38.30
CA PRO A 86 5.97 4.35 -39.34
C PRO A 86 4.59 5.04 -39.32
N TYR A 87 4.56 6.29 -39.78
CA TYR A 87 3.31 6.93 -40.15
C TYR A 87 2.80 6.29 -41.44
N GLN A 88 1.51 5.95 -41.47
CA GLN A 88 0.84 5.42 -42.65
C GLN A 88 -0.39 6.26 -42.92
N ARG A 89 -0.52 6.75 -44.15
CA ARG A 89 -1.62 7.60 -44.54
C ARG A 89 -2.95 6.83 -44.49
N CYS A 90 -3.99 7.47 -43.96
CA CYS A 90 -5.29 6.86 -43.68
C CYS A 90 -5.21 5.53 -42.91
N ALA A 91 -4.37 5.47 -41.87
CA ALA A 91 -4.28 4.28 -41.04
C ALA A 91 -5.52 4.11 -40.17
N HIS A 92 -6.28 3.04 -40.40
CA HIS A 92 -7.43 2.68 -39.55
C HIS A 92 -7.02 1.75 -38.40
N LEU A 93 -7.96 1.45 -37.49
CA LEU A 93 -7.77 0.58 -36.33
C LEU A 93 -7.05 -0.74 -36.65
N SER A 94 -7.41 -1.39 -37.77
CA SER A 94 -6.80 -2.65 -38.21
C SER A 94 -5.31 -2.52 -38.56
N THR A 95 -4.84 -1.33 -38.95
CA THR A 95 -3.43 -1.04 -39.27
C THR A 95 -2.53 -1.18 -38.05
N TYR A 96 -3.04 -0.80 -36.88
CA TYR A 96 -2.29 -0.87 -35.63
C TYR A 96 -2.26 -2.29 -35.05
N GLY A 97 -3.07 -3.21 -35.60
CA GLY A 97 -3.11 -4.60 -35.21
C GLY A 97 -3.40 -4.78 -33.72
N THR A 98 -2.96 -5.92 -33.17
CA THR A 98 -3.03 -6.18 -31.73
C THR A 98 -1.71 -5.78 -31.07
N ILE A 99 -1.81 -4.89 -30.09
CA ILE A 99 -0.72 -4.59 -29.16
C ILE A 99 -1.14 -5.23 -27.82
N PRO A 100 -0.29 -6.06 -27.18
CA PRO A 100 -0.64 -6.71 -25.92
C PRO A 100 -1.11 -5.71 -24.87
N ASP A 101 -2.22 -6.01 -24.20
CA ASP A 101 -2.82 -5.18 -23.14
C ASP A 101 -3.24 -3.74 -23.54
N VAL A 102 -3.27 -3.45 -24.85
CA VAL A 102 -3.63 -2.14 -25.39
C VAL A 102 -4.82 -2.30 -26.34
N THR A 103 -5.86 -1.51 -26.09
CA THR A 103 -6.99 -1.40 -27.01
C THR A 103 -6.91 -0.06 -27.74
N VAL A 104 -6.73 -0.07 -29.06
CA VAL A 104 -6.91 1.14 -29.87
C VAL A 104 -8.40 1.36 -30.05
N THR A 105 -8.92 2.50 -29.60
CA THR A 105 -10.36 2.79 -29.59
C THR A 105 -10.78 3.63 -30.78
N THR A 106 -10.03 4.68 -31.08
CA THR A 106 -10.32 5.60 -32.18
C THR A 106 -9.05 5.99 -32.91
N VAL A 107 -9.21 6.25 -34.21
CA VAL A 107 -8.21 6.94 -35.02
C VAL A 107 -8.91 8.09 -35.72
N GLU A 108 -8.42 9.29 -35.50
CA GLU A 108 -8.93 10.51 -36.08
C GLU A 108 -7.82 11.21 -36.87
N TYR A 109 -8.20 11.96 -37.90
CA TYR A 109 -7.30 12.56 -38.88
C TYR A 109 -7.37 14.07 -38.75
N LEU A 110 -6.21 14.73 -38.81
CA LEU A 110 -6.12 16.17 -38.80
C LEU A 110 -6.70 16.70 -40.11
N GLN A 111 -7.67 17.60 -39.99
CA GLN A 111 -8.36 18.24 -41.11
C GLN A 111 -8.42 19.74 -40.89
N ALA A 112 -8.39 20.50 -41.99
CA ALA A 112 -8.72 21.92 -41.96
C ALA A 112 -10.23 22.09 -41.74
N GLY A 113 -10.61 22.58 -40.57
CA GLY A 113 -11.99 22.92 -40.22
C GLY A 113 -12.27 24.41 -40.37
N ALA A 114 -13.55 24.78 -40.30
CA ALA A 114 -14.01 26.18 -40.38
C ALA A 114 -13.43 27.08 -39.27
N ALA A 115 -13.04 26.49 -38.13
CA ALA A 115 -12.44 27.19 -36.99
C ALA A 115 -10.92 26.94 -36.84
N GLY A 116 -10.28 26.32 -37.83
CA GLY A 116 -8.87 25.89 -37.78
C GLY A 116 -8.71 24.38 -37.85
N GLU A 117 -7.51 23.88 -37.58
CA GLU A 117 -7.21 22.45 -37.65
C GLU A 117 -7.94 21.67 -36.55
N GLN A 118 -8.60 20.56 -36.92
CA GLN A 118 -9.35 19.70 -36.01
C GLN A 118 -9.18 18.23 -36.38
N PHE A 119 -9.23 17.35 -35.39
CA PHE A 119 -9.23 15.90 -35.62
C PHE A 119 -10.66 15.41 -35.89
N ALA A 120 -10.84 14.65 -36.97
CA ALA A 120 -12.13 14.13 -37.41
C ALA A 120 -12.02 12.64 -37.80
N PRO A 121 -13.12 11.86 -37.74
CA PRO A 121 -13.06 10.40 -37.93
C PRO A 121 -12.86 9.95 -39.39
N THR A 122 -13.07 10.83 -40.36
CA THR A 122 -12.94 10.52 -41.78
C THR A 122 -11.53 10.85 -42.26
N CYS A 123 -10.90 9.98 -43.05
CA CYS A 123 -9.62 10.30 -43.66
C CYS A 123 -9.83 10.94 -45.04
N ASP A 124 -9.08 12.01 -45.32
CA ASP A 124 -8.81 12.47 -46.69
C ASP A 124 -7.33 12.21 -47.03
N PRO A 125 -7.03 11.27 -47.95
CA PRO A 125 -5.64 10.90 -48.27
C PRO A 125 -4.84 12.02 -48.97
N ALA A 126 -5.49 13.10 -49.42
CA ALA A 126 -4.77 14.25 -49.98
C ALA A 126 -4.26 15.21 -48.91
N THR A 127 -4.89 15.23 -47.73
CA THR A 127 -4.65 16.23 -46.67
C THR A 127 -4.26 15.64 -45.32
N ASP A 128 -4.25 14.31 -45.20
CA ASP A 128 -3.80 13.59 -44.00
C ASP A 128 -2.31 13.85 -43.74
N THR A 129 -2.06 14.70 -42.75
CA THR A 129 -0.73 15.14 -42.29
C THR A 129 -0.49 14.79 -40.83
N ALA A 130 -1.53 14.46 -40.08
CA ALA A 130 -1.43 13.96 -38.72
C ALA A 130 -2.65 13.13 -38.33
N GLN A 131 -2.45 12.20 -37.43
CA GLN A 131 -3.47 11.29 -36.91
C GLN A 131 -3.41 11.28 -35.39
N ARG A 132 -4.56 11.36 -34.73
CA ARG A 132 -4.72 11.13 -33.29
C ARG A 132 -5.25 9.73 -33.06
N ILE A 133 -4.49 8.93 -32.35
CA ILE A 133 -4.82 7.55 -32.01
C ILE A 133 -5.12 7.50 -30.52
N THR A 134 -6.34 7.16 -30.15
CA THR A 134 -6.70 6.98 -28.74
C THR A 134 -6.52 5.51 -28.36
N ILE A 135 -5.81 5.29 -27.26
CA ILE A 135 -5.55 3.97 -26.70
C ILE A 135 -6.06 3.85 -25.27
N VAL A 136 -6.45 2.63 -24.90
CA VAL A 136 -6.84 2.28 -23.54
C VAL A 136 -5.97 1.14 -23.03
N VAL A 137 -5.36 1.35 -21.85
CA VAL A 137 -4.51 0.38 -21.14
C VAL A 137 -4.94 0.32 -19.68
N GLY A 138 -5.34 -0.86 -19.21
CA GLY A 138 -5.75 -1.05 -17.80
C GLY A 138 -6.87 -0.11 -17.33
N GLY A 139 -7.76 0.31 -18.24
CA GLY A 139 -8.86 1.25 -17.97
C GLY A 139 -8.48 2.74 -18.02
N ARG A 140 -7.24 3.07 -18.41
CA ARG A 140 -6.79 4.46 -18.63
C ARG A 140 -6.66 4.76 -20.11
N SER A 141 -7.06 5.96 -20.51
CA SER A 141 -6.99 6.44 -21.90
C SER A 141 -5.79 7.35 -22.11
N ALA A 142 -5.15 7.27 -23.27
CA ALA A 142 -4.18 8.25 -23.75
C ALA A 142 -4.32 8.48 -25.25
N ASP A 143 -3.88 9.66 -25.68
CA ASP A 143 -3.81 10.02 -27.10
C ASP A 143 -2.36 10.00 -27.58
N VAL A 144 -2.12 9.34 -28.70
CA VAL A 144 -0.86 9.36 -29.44
C VAL A 144 -1.10 10.12 -30.74
N VAL A 145 -0.42 11.25 -30.91
CA VAL A 145 -0.46 11.99 -32.17
C VAL A 145 0.71 11.57 -33.04
N LYS A 146 0.41 11.05 -34.21
CA LYS A 146 1.37 10.81 -35.27
C LYS A 146 1.30 11.89 -36.31
N ARG A 147 2.45 12.30 -36.82
CA ARG A 147 2.56 13.29 -37.88
C ARG A 147 3.25 12.67 -39.08
N ASP A 148 2.84 13.07 -40.28
CA ASP A 148 3.55 12.74 -41.50
C ASP A 148 4.95 13.38 -41.41
N PRO A 149 6.04 12.60 -41.48
CA PRO A 149 7.40 13.12 -41.40
C PRO A 149 7.71 14.11 -42.52
N THR A 150 6.98 14.08 -43.64
CA THR A 150 7.14 15.01 -44.76
C THR A 150 6.38 16.32 -44.58
N ALA A 151 5.39 16.35 -43.69
CA ALA A 151 4.61 17.56 -43.37
C ALA A 151 5.26 18.42 -42.27
N VAL A 152 6.28 17.89 -41.57
CA VAL A 152 7.07 18.66 -40.61
C VAL A 152 8.10 19.47 -41.38
N THR A 153 7.74 20.66 -41.84
CA THR A 153 8.74 21.66 -42.23
C THR A 153 9.54 22.09 -40.98
N PRO A 154 10.88 22.20 -41.09
CA PRO A 154 11.76 22.65 -40.00
C PRO A 154 11.47 24.08 -39.54
#